data_AF-A0A2A5M5D8-F1
#
_entry.id   AF-A0A2A5M5D8-F1
#
_cell.length_a   1.000
_cell.length_b   1.000
_cell.length_c   1.000
_cell.angle_alpha   90.00
_cell.angle_beta   90.00
_cell.angle_gamma   90.00
#
_symmetry.space_group_name_H-M   'P 1'
#
loop_
_entity.id
_entity.type
_entity.pdbx_description
1 polymer ?
#
loop_
_entity_poly.entity_id
_entity_poly.type
_entity_poly.pdbx_seq_one_letter_code
_entity_poly.pdbx_strand_id
1 'polypeptide(L)'
;DATNESRALELLEKAKLIELNKNTLKTPLDINKNPKKLKFIELKAAQLPRALDDVDIAIINSNFALGADLNPSKDTIFREDKNSPYVNY
;
A
#
# COMPACT_ATOMS: atom_id res chain seq x y z
N ASP A 1 -11.14 2.34 2.98
CA ASP A 1 -10.88 3.20 4.16
C ASP A 1 -9.95 4.27 3.67
N ALA A 2 -10.40 5.53 3.66
CA ALA A 2 -9.70 6.61 2.97
C ALA A 2 -8.28 6.86 3.52
N THR A 3 -8.07 6.63 4.83
CA THR A 3 -6.75 6.81 5.46
C THR A 3 -5.78 5.72 5.02
N ASN A 4 -6.21 4.45 5.05
CA ASN A 4 -5.37 3.33 4.63
C ASN A 4 -5.06 3.36 3.14
N GLU A 5 -6.02 3.81 2.32
CA GLU A 5 -5.83 4.01 0.89
C GLU A 5 -4.82 5.13 0.60
N SER A 6 -4.98 6.29 1.26
CA SER A 6 -4.04 7.40 1.15
C SER A 6 -2.62 6.98 1.54
N ARG A 7 -2.47 6.28 2.67
CA ARG A 7 -1.19 5.72 3.14
C ARG A 7 -0.59 4.75 2.12
N ALA A 8 -1.41 3.91 1.50
CA ALA A 8 -0.97 2.97 0.49
C ALA A 8 -0.42 3.68 -0.75
N LEU A 9 -1.10 4.73 -1.21
CA LEU A 9 -0.61 5.55 -2.32
C LEU A 9 0.70 6.27 -1.97
N GLU A 10 0.80 6.84 -0.77
CA GLU A 10 2.03 7.48 -0.30
C GLU A 10 3.22 6.50 -0.22
N LEU A 11 2.96 5.24 0.15
CA LEU A 11 3.99 4.19 0.12
C LEU A 11 4.50 3.93 -1.30
N LEU A 12 3.61 3.91 -2.30
CA LEU A 12 3.99 3.73 -3.70
C LEU A 12 4.75 4.94 -4.25
N GLU A 13 4.40 6.15 -3.80
CA GLU A 13 5.16 7.37 -4.12
C GLU A 13 6.57 7.32 -3.50
N LYS A 14 6.68 6.93 -2.22
CA LYS A 14 7.99 6.73 -1.56
C LYS A 14 8.85 5.66 -2.24
N ALA A 15 8.21 4.61 -2.77
CA ALA A 15 8.85 3.58 -3.59
C ALA A 15 9.20 4.04 -5.03
N LYS A 16 8.88 5.30 -5.38
CA LYS A 16 9.10 5.91 -6.71
C LYS A 16 8.38 5.18 -7.85
N LEU A 17 7.27 4.51 -7.54
CA LEU A 17 6.44 3.80 -8.53
C LEU A 17 5.41 4.73 -9.17
N ILE A 18 4.94 5.72 -8.41
CA ILE A 18 4.02 6.77 -8.83
C ILE A 18 4.47 8.12 -8.28
N GLU A 19 3.87 9.20 -8.76
CA GLU A 19 3.94 10.52 -8.14
C GLU A 19 2.50 11.01 -7.87
N LEU A 20 2.28 11.68 -6.74
CA LEU A 20 0.97 12.13 -6.26
C LEU A 20 0.89 13.66 -6.21
N ASN A 21 -0.33 14.19 -6.31
CA ASN A 21 -0.62 15.60 -6.05
C ASN A 21 -0.58 15.91 -4.55
N LYS A 22 -0.38 17.17 -4.15
CA LYS A 22 -0.23 17.61 -2.74
C LYS A 22 -1.55 17.73 -1.95
N ASN A 23 -2.49 16.80 -2.14
CA ASN A 23 -3.74 16.75 -1.38
C ASN A 23 -3.55 16.09 0.00
N THR A 24 -4.42 16.41 0.96
CA THR A 24 -4.35 15.89 2.35
C THR A 24 -4.69 14.41 2.43
N LEU A 25 -5.72 13.97 1.69
CA LEU A 25 -6.04 12.56 1.48
C LEU A 25 -5.86 12.25 0.00
N LYS A 26 -5.16 11.17 -0.30
CA LYS A 26 -4.88 10.74 -1.66
C LYS A 26 -5.87 9.65 -2.07
N THR A 27 -6.24 9.70 -3.33
CA THR A 27 -7.01 8.70 -4.06
C THR A 27 -6.28 8.37 -5.36
N PRO A 28 -6.66 7.29 -6.08
CA PRO A 28 -6.10 6.99 -7.40
C PRO A 28 -6.22 8.15 -8.41
N LEU A 29 -7.17 9.07 -8.23
CA LEU A 29 -7.32 10.28 -9.05
C LEU A 29 -6.20 11.30 -8.83
N ASP A 30 -5.48 11.21 -7.71
CA ASP A 30 -4.39 12.11 -7.36
C ASP A 30 -3.04 11.70 -7.96
N ILE A 31 -3.00 10.60 -8.73
CA ILE A 31 -1.80 10.09 -9.39
C ILE A 31 -1.50 10.94 -10.62
N ASN A 32 -0.39 11.70 -10.57
CA ASN A 32 0.03 12.55 -11.68
C ASN A 32 1.02 11.86 -12.62
N LYS A 33 1.80 10.88 -12.13
CA LYS A 33 2.67 10.03 -12.95
C LYS A 33 2.55 8.57 -12.55
N ASN A 34 2.43 7.72 -13.56
CA ASN A 34 2.39 6.27 -13.44
C ASN A 34 3.22 5.64 -14.57
N PRO A 35 4.57 5.75 -14.54
CA PRO A 35 5.44 5.32 -15.63
C PRO A 35 5.34 3.82 -15.92
N LYS A 36 4.99 3.01 -14.91
CA LYS A 36 4.80 1.56 -15.04
C LYS A 36 3.37 1.17 -15.46
N LYS A 37 2.47 2.13 -15.67
CA LYS A 37 1.06 1.90 -16.03
C LYS A 37 0.35 0.91 -15.10
N LEU A 38 0.65 1.00 -13.81
CA LEU A 38 0.03 0.17 -12.77
C LEU A 38 -1.49 0.37 -12.77
N LYS A 39 -2.22 -0.71 -12.53
CA LYS A 39 -3.67 -0.68 -12.31
C LYS A 39 -3.95 -0.82 -10.82
N PHE A 40 -4.85 0.02 -10.31
CA PHE A 40 -5.19 0.06 -8.90
C PHE A 40 -6.54 -0.64 -8.72
N ILE A 41 -6.56 -1.66 -7.86
CA ILE A 41 -7.77 -2.40 -7.49
C ILE A 41 -7.95 -2.21 -6.00
N GLU A 42 -9.06 -1.59 -5.62
CA GLU A 42 -9.41 -1.39 -4.22
C GLU A 42 -10.14 -2.61 -3.67
N LEU A 43 -9.60 -3.17 -2.59
CA LEU A 43 -10.18 -4.30 -1.87
C LEU A 43 -10.27 -3.99 -0.38
N LYS A 44 -11.15 -4.69 0.33
CA LYS A 44 -11.18 -4.60 1.80
C LYS A 44 -9.88 -5.17 2.36
N ALA A 45 -9.33 -4.55 3.42
CA ALA A 45 -8.03 -4.93 3.98
C ALA A 45 -7.90 -6.43 4.32
N ALA A 46 -8.99 -7.05 4.83
CA ALA A 46 -9.07 -8.47 5.14
C ALA A 46 -9.05 -9.42 3.92
N GLN A 47 -9.16 -8.89 2.70
CA GLN A 47 -9.09 -9.64 1.45
C GLN A 47 -7.71 -9.57 0.80
N LEU A 48 -6.89 -8.59 1.16
CA LEU A 48 -5.61 -8.33 0.49
C LEU A 48 -4.61 -9.50 0.57
N PRO A 49 -4.47 -10.23 1.70
CA PRO A 49 -3.55 -11.38 1.73
C PRO A 49 -3.87 -12.46 0.72
N ARG A 50 -5.17 -12.68 0.42
CA ARG A 50 -5.60 -13.69 -0.58
C ARG A 50 -5.41 -13.21 -2.02
N ALA A 51 -5.33 -11.90 -2.24
CA ALA A 51 -5.14 -11.34 -3.57
C ALA A 51 -3.67 -11.31 -3.99
N LEU A 52 -2.72 -11.67 -3.11
CA LEU A 52 -1.29 -11.62 -3.38
C LEU A 52 -0.88 -12.42 -4.62
N ASP A 53 -1.50 -13.58 -4.86
CA ASP A 53 -1.17 -14.43 -6.01
C ASP A 53 -1.70 -13.87 -7.34
N ASP A 54 -2.63 -12.91 -7.29
CA ASP A 54 -3.30 -12.33 -8.45
C ASP A 54 -2.74 -10.94 -8.85
N VAL A 55 -1.83 -10.37 -8.04
CA VAL A 55 -1.30 -9.02 -8.24
C VAL A 55 0.22 -8.96 -8.10
N ASP A 56 0.86 -8.06 -8.85
CA ASP A 56 2.31 -7.83 -8.72
C ASP A 56 2.68 -7.17 -7.37
N ILE A 57 1.76 -6.37 -6.81
CA ILE A 57 1.97 -5.58 -5.59
C ILE A 57 0.67 -5.55 -4.80
N ALA A 58 0.71 -5.97 -3.54
CA ALA A 58 -0.35 -5.72 -2.56
C ALA A 58 0.19 -4.92 -1.38
N ILE A 59 -0.58 -3.93 -0.93
CA ILE A 59 -0.21 -3.09 0.22
C ILE A 59 -1.05 -3.50 1.41
N ILE A 60 -0.47 -4.33 2.27
CA ILE A 60 -1.18 -4.99 3.36
C ILE A 60 -0.78 -4.36 4.69
N ASN A 61 -1.76 -4.09 5.54
CA ASN A 61 -1.51 -3.61 6.90
C ASN A 61 -0.97 -4.76 7.76
N SER A 62 -0.02 -4.46 8.65
CA SER A 62 0.71 -5.47 9.43
C SER A 62 -0.19 -6.46 10.20
N ASN A 63 -1.31 -6.00 10.75
CA ASN A 63 -2.27 -6.85 11.47
C ASN A 63 -2.88 -7.93 10.56
N PHE A 64 -3.29 -7.58 9.33
CA PHE A 64 -3.83 -8.53 8.36
C PHE A 64 -2.75 -9.42 7.75
N ALA A 65 -1.53 -8.91 7.60
CA ALA A 65 -0.40 -9.71 7.13
C ALA A 65 -0.06 -10.81 8.14
N LEU A 66 0.09 -10.46 9.42
CA LEU A 66 0.35 -11.43 10.49
C LEU A 66 -0.78 -12.46 10.64
N GLY A 67 -2.04 -12.02 10.51
CA GLY A 67 -3.20 -12.92 10.55
C GLY A 67 -3.33 -13.86 9.34
N ALA A 68 -2.52 -13.65 8.29
CA ALA A 68 -2.46 -14.48 7.10
C ALA A 68 -1.12 -15.23 6.99
N ASP A 69 -0.39 -15.37 8.10
CA ASP A 69 0.92 -16.02 8.19
C ASP A 69 2.02 -15.41 7.28
N LEU A 70 1.81 -14.18 6.80
CA LEU A 70 2.84 -13.42 6.10
C LEU A 70 3.83 -12.85 7.10
N ASN A 71 5.12 -12.95 6.81
CA ASN A 71 6.19 -12.37 7.62
C ASN A 71 6.61 -11.00 7.07
N PRO A 72 6.23 -9.88 7.73
CA PRO A 72 6.53 -8.53 7.23
C PRO A 72 8.02 -8.17 7.28
N SER A 73 8.89 -9.06 7.76
CA SER A 73 10.35 -8.85 7.73
C SER A 73 11.03 -9.68 6.65
N LYS A 74 10.33 -10.64 6.03
CA LYS A 74 10.86 -11.50 4.97
C LYS A 74 10.11 -11.33 3.64
N ASP A 75 8.81 -11.14 3.70
CA ASP A 75 7.94 -11.18 2.52
C ASP A 75 7.59 -9.78 1.97
N THR A 76 8.04 -8.71 2.64
CA THR A 76 7.80 -7.33 2.19
C THR A 76 8.92 -6.83 1.28
N ILE A 77 8.55 -6.42 0.08
CA ILE A 77 9.44 -5.74 -0.88
C ILE A 77 9.74 -4.28 -0.50
N PHE A 78 8.85 -3.66 0.29
CA PHE A 78 9.00 -2.29 0.77
C PHE A 78 8.27 -2.17 2.11
N ARG A 79 8.92 -1.55 3.10
CA ARG A 79 8.34 -1.33 4.41
C ARG A 79 8.36 0.14 4.74
N GLU A 80 7.28 0.58 5.38
CA GLU A 80 7.24 1.90 5.94
C GLU A 80 8.27 2.02 7.07
N ASP A 81 8.92 3.19 7.15
CA ASP A 81 9.90 3.46 8.18
C ASP A 81 9.26 3.33 9.57
N LYS A 82 10.04 2.93 10.57
CA LYS A 82 9.61 2.84 11.97
C LYS A 82 9.11 4.18 12.52
N ASN A 83 9.45 5.29 11.87
CA ASN A 83 8.98 6.64 12.19
C ASN A 83 7.69 7.04 11.46
N SER A 84 6.98 6.12 10.78
CA SER A 84 5.69 6.43 10.15
C SER A 84 4.64 6.83 11.20
N PRO A 85 3.80 7.85 10.94
CA PRO A 85 2.67 8.19 11.81
C PRO A 85 1.62 7.08 11.90
N TYR A 86 1.75 6.00 11.10
CA TYR A 86 0.78 4.92 10.98
C TYR A 86 1.30 3.56 11.49
N VAL A 87 2.31 3.55 12.35
CA VAL A 87 2.81 2.30 12.95
C VAL A 87 1.65 1.56 13.64
N ASN A 88 1.34 0.36 13.14
CA ASN A 88 0.39 -0.55 13.77
C ASN A 88 1.13 -1.30 14.89
N TYR A 89 0.72 -1.08 16.15
CA TYR A 89 1.21 -1.80 17.33
C TYR A 89 0.57 -3.19 17.46
#